data_AF-A0A2M8BKB0-F1
#
_entry.id   AF-A0A2M8BKB0-F1
#
_cell.length_a   1.000
_cell.length_b   1.000
_cell.length_c   1.000
_cell.angle_alpha   90.00
_cell.angle_beta   90.00
_cell.angle_gamma   90.00
#
_symmetry.space_group_name_H-M   'P 1'
#
loop_
_entity.id
_entity.type
_entity.pdbx_description
1 polymer ?
#
loop_
_entity_poly.entity_id
_entity_poly.type
_entity_poly.pdbx_seq_one_letter_code
_entity_poly.pdbx_strand_id
1 'polypeptide(L)'
;MGKRNKLPGHYCWVCGRQRPNERFSGKGHSKHICQDCSKLGAEELAYLQNVRNLERCVTWEGFIRRKQRAEFETFLQHDDP
;
A
#
# COMPACT_ATOMS: atom_id res chain seq x y z
N MET A 1 11.22 -28.52 22.24
CA MET A 1 10.02 -28.40 21.38
C MET A 1 9.29 -27.12 21.75
N GLY A 2 9.09 -26.07 20.97
CA GLY A 2 9.55 -25.60 19.68
C GLY A 2 8.89 -24.21 19.56
N LYS A 3 9.65 -23.12 19.69
CA LYS A 3 9.08 -21.78 19.48
C LYS A 3 8.84 -21.64 17.98
N ARG A 4 7.64 -22.05 17.51
CA ARG A 4 7.15 -21.59 16.21
C ARG A 4 6.85 -20.10 16.40
N ASN A 5 7.89 -19.28 16.23
CA ASN A 5 7.73 -17.84 16.06
C ASN A 5 6.73 -17.70 14.92
N LYS A 6 5.50 -17.28 15.25
CA LYS A 6 4.49 -16.96 14.24
C LYS A 6 5.18 -15.98 13.30
N LEU A 7 5.36 -16.39 12.04
CA LEU A 7 5.95 -15.53 11.03
C LEU A 7 5.16 -14.21 11.09
N PRO A 8 5.83 -13.08 11.37
CA PRO A 8 5.13 -11.81 11.46
C PRO A 8 4.45 -11.60 10.10
N GLY A 9 3.16 -11.27 10.14
CA GLY A 9 2.42 -10.98 8.92
C GLY A 9 3.10 -9.90 8.08
N HIS A 10 2.65 -9.75 6.85
CA HIS A 10 3.09 -8.68 5.97
C HIS A 10 2.05 -7.57 5.89
N TYR A 11 2.55 -6.34 5.76
CA TYR A 11 1.73 -5.19 5.44
C TYR A 11 1.26 -5.25 3.99
N CYS A 12 -0.04 -5.07 3.77
CA CYS A 12 -0.57 -4.88 2.43
C CYS A 12 -0.64 -3.39 2.07
N TRP A 13 -0.01 -3.02 0.95
CA TRP A 13 0.01 -1.64 0.43
C TRP A 13 -1.32 -1.18 -0.18
N VAL A 14 -2.23 -2.10 -0.49
CA VAL A 14 -3.53 -1.74 -1.07
C VAL A 14 -4.52 -1.48 0.08
N CYS A 15 -4.79 -2.48 0.92
CA CYS A 15 -5.78 -2.35 2.01
C CYS A 15 -5.24 -1.77 3.32
N GLY A 16 -3.92 -1.62 3.49
CA GLY A 16 -3.35 -0.98 4.68
C GLY A 16 -3.33 -1.82 5.95
N ARG A 17 -3.59 -3.11 5.82
CA ARG A 17 -3.71 -4.02 6.97
C ARG A 17 -2.50 -4.94 7.03
N GLN A 18 -2.08 -5.27 8.25
CA GLN A 18 -1.22 -6.42 8.50
C GLN A 18 -2.01 -7.70 8.21
N ARG A 19 -1.49 -8.55 7.34
CA ARG A 19 -2.12 -9.80 6.92
C ARG A 19 -1.15 -10.97 7.15
N PRO A 20 -1.64 -12.17 7.51
CA PRO A 20 -0.77 -13.33 7.67
C PRO A 20 -0.14 -13.74 6.34
N ASN A 21 1.03 -14.38 6.37
CA ASN A 21 1.81 -14.73 5.17
C ASN A 21 1.02 -15.61 4.18
N GLU A 22 0.14 -16.48 4.69
CA GLU A 22 -0.75 -17.33 3.90
C GLU A 22 -1.72 -16.54 3.00
N ARG A 23 -1.94 -15.26 3.31
CA ARG A 23 -2.76 -14.34 2.53
C ARG A 23 -1.96 -13.55 1.50
N PHE A 24 -0.70 -13.92 1.22
CA PHE A 24 0.07 -13.38 0.12
C PHE A 24 0.40 -14.51 -0.86
N SER A 25 0.22 -14.25 -2.15
CA SER A 25 0.74 -15.13 -3.21
C SER A 25 2.20 -14.79 -3.49
N GLY A 26 3.01 -15.67 -4.06
CA GLY A 26 4.43 -15.37 -4.33
C GLY A 26 4.65 -14.03 -5.06
N LYS A 27 3.88 -13.78 -6.14
CA LYS A 27 3.90 -12.50 -6.88
C LYS A 27 3.32 -11.33 -6.07
N GLY A 28 2.25 -11.56 -5.31
CA GLY A 28 1.64 -10.55 -4.45
C GLY A 28 2.54 -10.14 -3.28
N HIS A 29 3.33 -11.09 -2.76
CA HIS A 29 4.22 -10.90 -1.63
C HIS A 29 5.32 -9.87 -1.96
N SER A 30 5.97 -10.00 -3.12
CA SER A 30 6.98 -9.02 -3.59
C SER A 30 6.40 -7.63 -3.78
N LYS A 31 5.11 -7.52 -4.13
CA LYS A 31 4.41 -6.25 -4.34
C LYS A 31 3.70 -5.73 -3.09
N HIS A 32 3.78 -6.42 -1.96
CA HIS A 32 2.98 -6.12 -0.76
C HIS A 32 1.47 -6.08 -1.04
N ILE A 33 0.96 -6.97 -1.89
CA ILE A 33 -0.46 -7.10 -2.25
C ILE A 33 -0.96 -8.43 -1.67
N CYS A 34 -1.92 -8.38 -0.75
CA CYS A 34 -2.56 -9.59 -0.25
C CYS A 34 -3.48 -10.21 -1.32
N GLN A 35 -3.75 -11.51 -1.22
CA GLN A 35 -4.58 -12.27 -2.16
C GLN A 35 -5.95 -11.64 -2.39
N ASP A 36 -6.57 -11.07 -1.35
CA ASP A 36 -7.87 -10.39 -1.48
C ASP A 36 -7.77 -9.16 -2.38
N CYS A 37 -6.74 -8.32 -2.19
CA CYS A 37 -6.47 -7.16 -3.04
C CYS A 37 -5.95 -7.54 -4.42
N SER A 38 -5.30 -8.70 -4.56
CA SER A 38 -4.81 -9.19 -5.84
C SER A 38 -5.93 -9.62 -6.80
N LYS A 39 -7.17 -9.73 -6.32
CA LYS A 39 -8.36 -10.03 -7.13
C LYS A 39 -8.98 -8.77 -7.74
N LEU A 40 -8.58 -7.58 -7.28
CA LEU A 40 -9.07 -6.31 -7.82
C LEU A 40 -8.51 -6.10 -9.24
N GLY A 41 -9.25 -5.31 -10.03
CA GLY A 41 -8.77 -4.89 -11.35
C GLY A 41 -7.48 -4.07 -11.24
N ALA A 42 -6.70 -4.03 -12.33
CA ALA A 42 -5.44 -3.28 -12.35
C ALA A 42 -5.64 -1.79 -12.05
N GLU A 43 -6.72 -1.22 -12.56
CA GLU A 43 -7.08 0.19 -12.42
C GLU A 43 -7.46 0.53 -10.96
N GLU A 44 -8.35 -0.26 -10.37
CA GLU A 44 -8.74 -0.12 -8.96
C GLU A 44 -7.53 -0.30 -8.03
N LEU A 45 -6.66 -1.26 -8.34
CA LEU A 45 -5.45 -1.49 -7.56
C LEU A 45 -4.50 -0.29 -7.62
N ALA A 46 -4.28 0.28 -8.81
CA ALA A 46 -3.46 1.47 -9.00
C ALA A 46 -4.06 2.67 -8.26
N TYR A 47 -5.38 2.88 -8.35
CA TYR A 47 -6.09 3.94 -7.64
C TYR A 47 -5.88 3.83 -6.12
N LEU A 48 -6.13 2.66 -5.52
CA LEU A 48 -5.97 2.45 -4.08
C LEU A 48 -4.52 2.62 -3.60
N GLN A 49 -3.55 2.21 -4.41
CA GLN A 49 -2.13 2.45 -4.12
C GLN A 49 -1.79 3.94 -4.17
N ASN A 50 -2.31 4.67 -5.15
CA ASN A 50 -2.10 6.11 -5.28
C ASN A 50 -2.71 6.87 -4.10
N VAL A 51 -3.95 6.56 -3.73
CA VAL A 51 -4.61 7.12 -2.53
C VAL A 51 -3.74 6.91 -1.30
N ARG A 52 -3.23 5.69 -1.08
CA ARG A 52 -2.38 5.41 0.09
C ARG A 52 -1.03 6.13 0.04
N ASN A 53 -0.44 6.27 -1.15
CA ASN A 53 0.80 7.03 -1.30
C ASN A 53 0.57 8.52 -0.98
N LEU A 54 -0.56 9.07 -1.42
CA LEU A 54 -0.97 10.44 -1.10
C LEU A 54 -1.23 10.62 0.40
N GLU A 55 -1.94 9.70 1.04
CA GLU A 55 -2.14 9.69 2.51
C GLU A 55 -0.81 9.72 3.27
N ARG A 56 0.24 9.09 2.74
CA ARG A 56 1.58 9.10 3.36
C ARG A 56 2.33 10.41 3.16
N CYS A 57 1.94 11.24 2.19
CA CYS A 57 2.54 12.55 1.94
C CYS A 57 2.03 13.64 2.88
N VAL A 58 0.89 13.41 3.53
CA VAL A 58 0.21 14.38 4.40
C VAL A 58 0.34 13.95 5.87
N THR A 59 0.45 14.93 6.77
CA THR A 59 0.26 14.66 8.20
C THR A 59 -1.22 14.46 8.51
N TRP A 60 -1.52 13.99 9.72
CA TRP A 60 -2.90 13.90 10.22
C TRP A 60 -3.61 15.27 10.27
N GLU A 61 -2.87 16.38 10.29
CA GLU A 61 -3.36 17.75 10.20
C GLU A 61 -3.47 18.28 8.75
N GLY A 62 -3.13 17.46 7.74
CA GLY A 62 -3.18 17.84 6.33
C GLY A 62 -1.96 18.62 5.83
N PHE A 63 -0.89 18.74 6.62
CA PHE A 63 0.33 19.44 6.19
C PHE A 63 1.23 18.52 5.36
N ILE A 64 1.73 19.02 4.23
CA ILE A 64 2.73 18.32 3.40
C ILE A 64 4.13 18.78 3.81
N ARG A 65 4.92 17.85 4.34
CA ARG A 65 6.31 18.14 4.74
C ARG A 65 7.14 18.49 3.51
N ARG A 66 8.11 19.41 3.63
CA ARG A 66 9.00 19.82 2.51
C ARG A 66 9.58 18.63 1.73
N LYS A 67 10.05 17.61 2.47
CA LYS A 67 10.62 16.37 1.90
C LYS A 67 9.63 15.52 1.08
N GLN A 68 8.33 15.71 1.26
CA GLN A 68 7.26 14.98 0.58
C GLN A 68 6.63 15.79 -0.56
N ARG A 69 7.06 17.04 -0.80
CA ARG A 69 6.49 17.90 -1.85
C ARG A 69 6.68 17.33 -3.25
N ALA A 70 7.87 16.82 -3.56
CA ALA A 70 8.15 16.23 -4.87
C ALA A 70 7.30 14.96 -5.12
N GLU A 71 7.12 14.12 -4.09
CA GLU A 71 6.23 12.95 -4.18
C GLU A 71 4.77 13.37 -4.34
N PHE A 72 4.33 14.38 -3.59
CA PHE A 72 2.98 14.92 -3.69
C PHE A 72 2.68 15.55 -5.07
N GLU A 73 3.64 16.26 -5.66
CA GLU A 73 3.49 16.90 -6.97
C GLU A 73 3.23 15.89 -8.10
N THR A 74 3.74 14.67 -7.96
CA THR A 74 3.46 13.57 -8.91
C THR A 74 1.96 13.24 -8.97
N PHE A 75 1.22 13.42 -7.86
CA PHE A 75 -0.23 13.20 -7.82
C PHE A 75 -1.03 14.39 -8.36
N LEU A 76 -0.45 15.59 -8.43
CA LEU A 76 -1.11 16.77 -9.02
C LEU A 76 -1.07 16.74 -10.55
N GLN A 77 -0.14 15.99 -11.14
CA GLN A 77 0.03 15.85 -12.59
C GLN A 77 -0.75 14.65 -13.16
N HIS A 78 -1.94 14.36 -12.64
CA HIS A 78 -2.78 13.28 -13.16
C HIS A 78 -3.67 13.81 -14.29
N ASP A 79 -3.64 13.14 -15.45
CA ASP A 79 -4.42 13.46 -16.67
C ASP A 79 -5.93 13.19 -16.56
N ASP A 80 -6.46 12.92 -15.35
CA ASP A 80 -7.88 12.60 -15.17
C ASP A 80 -8.59 13.83 -14.54
N PRO A 81 -9.49 14.50 -15.30
CA PRO A 81 -10.12 15.78 -14.93
C PRO A 81 -11.15 15.68 -13.79
#